data_AF-A0A0Q6L2P0-F1
#
_entry.id   AF-A0A0Q6L2P0-F1
#
_cell.length_a   1.000
_cell.length_b   1.000
_cell.length_c   1.000
_cell.angle_alpha   90.00
_cell.angle_beta   90.00
_cell.angle_gamma   90.00
#
_symmetry.space_group_name_H-M   'P 1'
#
loop_
_entity.id
_entity.type
_entity.pdbx_description
1 polymer ?
#
loop_
_entity_poly.entity_id
_entity_poly.type
_entity_poly.pdbx_seq_one_letter_code
_entity_poly.pdbx_strand_id
1 'polypeptide(L)' 'MGSFSPIHLLVLAVVAILLLGGGRFSSLMGDVAKGVKNFKKGMAEQDDDAAAKPAKRIEAQTRAEPAFDREADRARDDR' A
#
# COMPACT_ATOMS: atom_id res chain seq x y z
N MET A 1 -30.95 -15.80 16.76
CA MET A 1 -30.83 -14.71 15.76
C MET A 1 -29.59 -13.90 16.10
N GLY A 2 -28.44 -14.23 15.52
CA GLY A 2 -27.13 -13.66 15.90
C GLY A 2 -26.11 -13.77 14.77
N SER A 3 -26.61 -13.75 13.52
CA SER A 3 -25.90 -14.10 12.29
C SER A 3 -24.93 -13.04 11.78
N PHE A 4 -24.66 -11.98 12.54
CA PHE A 4 -23.71 -10.92 12.18
C PHE A 4 -22.60 -10.77 13.23
N SER A 5 -22.07 -11.90 13.70
CA SER A 5 -20.88 -11.88 14.54
C SER A 5 -19.66 -11.43 13.71
N PRO A 6 -18.82 -10.51 14.22
CA PRO A 6 -17.56 -10.10 13.58
C PRO A 6 -16.67 -11.28 13.16
N ILE A 7 -16.80 -12.41 13.84
CA ILE A 7 -16.12 -13.67 13.53
C ILE A 7 -16.44 -14.14 12.10
N HIS A 8 -17.67 -13.97 11.61
CA HIS A 8 -18.07 -14.41 10.28
C HIS A 8 -17.39 -13.60 9.18
N LEU A 9 -17.25 -12.28 9.38
CA LEU A 9 -16.51 -11.39 8.47
C LEU A 9 -15.02 -11.75 8.43
N LEU A 10 -14.43 -12.09 9.59
CA LEU A 10 -13.04 -12.51 9.66
C LEU A 10 -12.82 -13.81 8.87
N VAL A 11 -13.68 -14.81 9.05
CA VAL A 11 -13.61 -16.08 8.30
C VAL A 11 -13.78 -15.83 6.79
N LEU A 12 -14.73 -14.99 6.38
CA LEU A 12 -14.91 -14.62 4.98
C LEU A 12 -13.68 -13.94 4.38
N ALA A 13 -13.06 -13.01 5.12
CA ALA A 13 -11.84 -12.32 4.69
C ALA A 13 -10.67 -13.30 4.49
N VAL A 14 -10.51 -14.26 5.40
CA VAL A 14 -9.47 -15.31 5.30
C VAL A 14 -9.68 -16.16 4.06
N VAL A 15 -10.92 -16.62 3.82
CA VAL A 15 -11.27 -17.40 2.62
C VAL A 15 -11.03 -16.59 1.34
N ALA A 16 -11.39 -15.30 1.32
CA ALA A 16 -11.16 -14.43 0.18
C ALA A 16 -9.66 -14.28 -0.14
N ILE A 17 -8.80 -14.11 0.87
CA ILE A 17 -7.34 -14.00 0.68
C ILE A 17 -6.76 -15.32 0.15
N LEU A 18 -7.24 -16.47 0.63
CA LEU A 18 -6.85 -17.80 0.14
C LEU A 18 -7.23 -18.01 -1.34
N LEU A 19 -8.41 -17.55 -1.75
CA LEU A 19 -8.89 -17.65 -3.14
C LEU A 19 -8.17 -16.68 -4.09
N LEU A 20 -7.87 -15.46 -3.62
CA LEU A 20 -7.18 -14.45 -4.42
C LEU A 20 -5.68 -14.73 -4.53
N GLY A 21 -5.09 -15.43 -3.56
CA GLY A 21 -3.65 -15.68 -3.47
C GLY A 21 -2.85 -14.42 -3.06
N GLY A 22 -1.82 -14.62 -2.24
CA GLY A 22 -1.04 -13.52 -1.64
C GLY A 22 -0.43 -12.54 -2.66
N GLY A 23 -0.11 -13.00 -3.88
CA GLY A 23 0.48 -12.17 -4.93
C GLY A 23 -0.49 -11.11 -5.51
N ARG A 24 -1.75 -11.46 -5.75
CA ARG A 24 -2.76 -10.52 -6.29
C ARG A 24 -3.29 -9.61 -5.19
N PHE A 25 -3.51 -10.14 -3.99
CA PHE A 25 -4.01 -9.37 -2.85
C PHE A 25 -3.03 -8.26 -2.44
N SER A 26 -1.71 -8.52 -2.43
CA SER A 26 -0.71 -7.51 -2.06
C SER A 26 -0.65 -6.33 -3.03
N SER A 27 -0.70 -6.60 -4.35
CA SER A 27 -0.72 -5.53 -5.36
C SER A 27 -2.00 -4.69 -5.28
N LEU A 28 -3.16 -5.35 -5.15
CA LEU A 28 -4.46 -4.68 -5.03
C LEU A 28 -4.56 -3.86 -3.73
N MET A 29 -4.11 -4.41 -2.61
CA MET A 29 -4.05 -3.71 -1.33
C MET A 29 -3.15 -2.47 -1.42
N GLY A 30 -2.03 -2.54 -2.15
CA GLY A 30 -1.14 -1.41 -2.38
C GLY A 30 -1.79 -0.26 -3.16
N ASP A 31 -2.50 -0.57 -4.25
CA ASP A 31 -3.20 0.43 -5.06
C ASP A 31 -4.41 1.02 -4.32
N VAL A 32 -5.16 0.19 -3.59
CA VAL A 32 -6.25 0.64 -2.73
C VAL A 32 -5.73 1.49 -1.57
N ALA A 33 -4.62 1.11 -0.93
CA ALA A 33 -4.02 1.89 0.15
C ALA A 33 -3.55 3.27 -0.32
N LYS A 34 -2.97 3.35 -1.53
CA LYS A 34 -2.60 4.65 -2.14
C LYS A 34 -3.85 5.49 -2.44
N GLY A 35 -4.90 4.89 -3.00
CA GLY A 35 -6.18 5.57 -3.27
C GLY A 35 -6.83 6.12 -2.01
N VAL A 36 -6.94 5.29 -0.97
CA VAL A 36 -7.53 5.69 0.33
C VAL A 36 -6.65 6.71 1.06
N LYS A 37 -5.32 6.61 0.99
CA LYS A 37 -4.40 7.60 1.59
C LYS A 37 -4.53 8.96 0.92
N ASN A 38 -4.64 9.01 -0.41
CA ASN A 38 -4.84 10.26 -1.15
C ASN A 38 -6.23 10.85 -0.89
N PHE A 39 -7.26 10.00 -0.79
CA PHE A 39 -8.60 10.42 -0.42
C PHE A 39 -8.64 11.01 1.00
N LYS A 40 -8.01 10.33 1.97
CA LYS A 40 -7.88 10.84 3.34
C LYS A 40 -7.09 12.12 3.40
N LYS A 41 -6.00 12.24 2.63
CA LYS A 41 -5.20 13.47 2.58
C LYS A 41 -5.99 14.63 1.96
N GLY A 42 -6.75 14.39 0.90
CA GLY A 42 -7.59 15.44 0.28
C GLY A 42 -8.77 15.87 1.17
N MET A 43 -9.37 14.94 1.93
CA MET A 43 -10.40 15.27 2.94
C MET A 43 -9.79 15.98 4.15
N ALA A 44 -8.63 15.51 4.63
CA ALA A 44 -7.92 16.19 5.71
C ALA A 44 -7.44 17.57 5.28
N GLU A 45 -7.02 17.79 4.04
CA GLU A 45 -6.68 19.13 3.52
C GLU A 45 -7.90 20.08 3.53
N GLN A 46 -9.13 19.58 3.35
CA GLN A 46 -10.35 20.39 3.53
C GLN A 46 -10.66 20.71 4.99
N ASP A 47 -10.32 19.82 5.94
CA ASP A 47 -10.50 20.04 7.37
C ASP A 47 -9.32 20.82 8.02
N ASP A 48 -8.11 20.73 7.45
CA ASP A 48 -6.83 21.27 7.94
C ASP A 48 -6.43 22.60 7.27
N ASP A 49 -7.28 23.24 6.47
CA ASP A 49 -7.12 24.67 6.08
C ASP A 49 -7.07 25.61 7.32
N ALA A 50 -7.32 25.09 8.53
CA ALA A 50 -7.09 25.75 9.82
C ALA A 50 -5.72 25.46 10.48
N ALA A 51 -4.91 24.52 9.99
CA ALA A 51 -3.68 24.09 10.67
C ALA A 51 -2.52 23.81 9.68
N ALA A 52 -1.93 24.90 9.19
CA ALA A 52 -0.72 24.93 8.36
C ALA A 52 0.38 23.92 8.77
N LYS A 53 0.60 22.89 7.94
CA LYS A 53 1.91 22.24 7.76
C LYS A 53 2.12 21.85 6.30
N PRO A 54 3.24 22.25 5.65
CA PRO A 54 3.50 21.88 4.26
C PRO A 54 3.79 20.37 4.21
N ALA A 55 2.81 19.60 3.74
CA ALA A 55 2.98 18.18 3.52
C ALA A 55 4.01 17.99 2.40
N LYS A 56 5.24 17.62 2.79
CA LYS A 56 6.37 17.26 1.94
C LYS A 56 5.88 16.64 0.63
N ARG A 57 6.09 17.40 -0.43
CA ARG A 57 5.88 17.04 -1.82
C ARG A 57 6.51 15.68 -2.08
N ILE A 58 5.83 14.89 -2.90
CA ILE A 58 6.24 13.56 -3.34
C ILE A 58 7.56 13.68 -4.11
N GLU A 59 8.69 13.68 -3.42
CA GLU A 59 10.04 13.59 -4.01
C GLU A 59 10.75 12.28 -3.62
N ALA A 60 10.14 11.48 -2.74
CA ALA A 60 10.73 10.23 -2.23
C ALA A 60 10.15 8.95 -2.85
N GLN A 61 9.57 9.01 -4.06
CA GLN A 61 9.24 7.80 -4.84
C GLN A 61 10.20 7.55 -6.02
N THR A 62 11.30 8.32 -6.12
CA THR A 62 12.50 7.89 -6.87
C THR A 62 13.40 7.02 -5.97
N ARG A 63 12.81 6.05 -5.29
CA ARG A 63 13.55 4.99 -4.57
C ARG A 63 12.69 3.74 -4.40
N ALA A 64 12.11 3.30 -5.51
CA ALA A 64 11.77 1.90 -5.68
C ALA A 64 12.58 1.37 -6.87
N GLU A 65 13.90 1.59 -6.85
CA GLU A 65 14.79 0.67 -7.56
C GLU A 65 14.74 -0.66 -6.79
N PRO A 66 14.35 -1.78 -7.41
CA PRO A 66 14.50 -3.08 -6.79
C PRO A 66 16.01 -3.29 -6.55
N ALA A 67 16.39 -3.48 -5.29
CA ALA A 67 17.76 -3.77 -4.87
C ALA A 67 18.24 -5.18 -5.31
N PHE A 68 17.70 -5.71 -6.40
CA PHE A 68 18.03 -7.02 -6.95
C PHE A 68 18.97 -6.92 -8.17
N ASP A 69 19.10 -5.75 -8.81
CA ASP A 69 19.85 -5.62 -10.06
C ASP A 69 21.31 -5.12 -9.88
N ARG A 70 21.63 -4.42 -8.77
CA ARG A 70 22.99 -3.87 -8.54
C ARG A 70 24.07 -4.88 -8.18
N GLU A 71 23.69 -6.12 -7.82
CA GLU A 71 24.65 -7.17 -7.50
C GLU A 71 25.12 -7.91 -8.78
N ALA A 72 24.30 -7.92 -9.84
CA ALA A 72 24.61 -8.60 -11.10
C ALA A 72 25.59 -7.81 -11.99
N ASP A 73 25.54 -6.47 -11.94
CA ASP A 73 26.45 -5.61 -12.72
C ASP A 73 27.85 -5.52 -12.12
N ARG A 74 27.96 -5.53 -10.78
CA ARG A 74 29.27 -5.47 -10.10
C ARG A 74 30.15 -6.70 -10.38
N ALA A 75 29.54 -7.86 -10.62
CA ALA A 75 30.27 -9.10 -10.91
C ALA A 75 30.75 -9.21 -12.37
N ARG A 76 30.32 -8.31 -13.27
CA ARG A 76 30.75 -8.29 -14.69
C ARG A 76 31.91 -7.34 -14.96
N ASP A 77 32.10 -6.33 -14.11
CA ASP A 77 33.16 -5.33 -14.27
C ASP A 77 34.53 -5.82 -13.75
N ASP A 78 34.54 -6.87 -12.91
CA ASP A 78 35.75 -7.48 -12.34
C ASP A 78 36.31 -8.66 -13.18
N ARG A 79 35.87 -8.84 -14.43
CA ARG A 79 36.34 -9.93 -15.32
C ARG A 79 36.80 -9.42 -16.68
#